data_AF-A0A819PRR2-F1
#
_entry.id   AF-A0A819PRR2-F1
#
_cell.length_a   1.000
_cell.length_b   1.000
_cell.length_c   1.000
_cell.angle_alpha   90.00
_cell.angle_beta   90.00
_cell.angle_gamma   90.00
#
_symmetry.space_group_name_H-M   'P 1'
#
loop_
_entity.id
_entity.type
_entity.pdbx_description
1 polymer ?
#
loop_
_entity_poly.entity_id
_entity_poly.type
_entity_poly.pdbx_seq_one_letter_code
_entity_poly.pdbx_strand_id
1 'polypeptide(L)'
;MESFKYLQACVVRHGESRNINPNKIVVGDIVEIHRDNSSLTGESEPQARRIEYTSDDILETRNLTFFGTFAVESIERGNTPLAENLEAIETVGSTTVICADKTGTLTQNQMSVAHMWFDNHIIDCDIDNALARYASLCNTATFKDNPSNRSRPIIQRECEGGDASEIAILKYMEAIISNVSHYRSKNAKICEVQFSSSNRYQLSIHSTYDQDERYLLVMKGASKTILKNCSTIYVDGCEIEFNKFWKRQYEAAFNELSKKKN
;
A
#
# COMPACT_ATOMS: atom_id res chain seq x y z
N MET A 1 24.40 -5.59 16.24
CA MET A 1 24.22 -4.56 17.30
C MET A 1 24.88 -3.22 16.98
N GLU A 2 25.82 -3.11 16.03
CA GLU A 2 26.51 -1.83 15.75
C GLU A 2 25.76 -0.85 14.83
N SER A 3 24.73 -1.31 14.11
CA SER A 3 23.98 -0.51 13.12
C SER A 3 23.15 0.64 13.71
N PHE A 4 22.99 0.71 15.04
CA PHE A 4 22.11 1.66 15.72
C PHE A 4 22.84 2.91 16.26
N LYS A 5 24.16 3.05 16.05
CA LYS A 5 24.97 4.15 16.58
C LYS A 5 24.58 5.55 16.05
N TYR A 6 23.72 5.65 15.03
CA TYR A 6 23.37 6.90 14.35
C TYR A 6 21.92 7.38 14.53
N LEU A 7 21.07 6.65 15.25
CA LEU A 7 19.70 7.11 15.53
C LEU A 7 19.67 8.13 16.67
N GLN A 8 18.88 9.21 16.50
CA GLN A 8 18.54 10.16 17.56
C GLN A 8 17.05 10.01 17.89
N ALA A 9 16.69 10.15 19.16
CA ALA A 9 15.31 10.10 19.64
C ALA A 9 14.89 11.45 20.22
N CYS A 10 13.69 11.91 19.87
CA CYS A 10 13.09 13.13 20.38
C CYS A 10 12.37 12.84 21.69
N VAL A 11 12.86 13.39 22.81
CA VAL A 11 12.32 13.15 24.15
C VAL A 11 11.94 14.46 24.81
N VAL A 12 10.77 14.51 25.43
CA VAL A 12 10.29 15.64 26.22
C VAL A 12 10.63 15.42 27.70
N ARG A 13 11.53 16.25 28.23
CA ARG A 13 11.87 16.28 29.67
C ARG A 13 11.70 17.70 30.19
N HIS A 14 11.06 17.86 31.34
CA HIS A 14 10.78 19.17 31.95
C HIS A 14 10.03 20.15 31.04
N GLY A 15 9.16 19.64 30.15
CA GLY A 15 8.38 20.44 29.21
C GLY A 15 9.13 20.91 27.96
N GLU A 16 10.41 20.53 27.80
CA GLU A 16 11.20 20.85 26.61
C GLU A 16 11.52 19.59 25.79
N SER A 17 11.39 19.71 24.47
CA SER A 17 11.75 18.66 23.54
C SER A 17 13.25 18.69 23.21
N ARG A 18 13.92 17.53 23.31
CA ARG A 18 15.37 17.39 23.10
C ARG A 18 15.69 16.11 22.33
N ASN A 19 16.58 16.21 21.35
CA ASN A 19 17.13 15.06 20.66
C ASN A 19 18.27 14.44 21.47
N ILE A 20 18.09 13.20 21.89
CA ILE A 20 19.09 12.44 22.67
C ILE A 20 19.45 11.13 21.98
N ASN A 21 20.60 10.58 22.36
CA ASN A 21 20.97 9.23 21.95
C ASN A 21 19.97 8.22 22.56
N PRO A 22 19.41 7.27 21.79
CA PRO A 22 18.47 6.26 22.26
C PRO A 22 18.94 5.48 23.50
N ASN A 23 20.25 5.28 23.68
CA ASN A 23 20.82 4.61 24.85
C ASN A 23 20.67 5.41 26.16
N LYS A 24 20.23 6.68 26.10
CA LYS A 24 19.99 7.56 27.24
C LYS A 24 18.50 7.71 27.59
N ILE A 25 17.61 7.01 26.87
CA ILE A 25 16.19 6.94 27.20
C ILE A 25 16.02 6.07 28.44
N VAL A 26 15.19 6.52 29.37
CA VAL A 26 14.85 5.78 30.59
C VAL A 26 13.35 5.54 30.65
N VAL A 27 12.95 4.49 31.37
CA VAL A 27 11.53 4.18 31.58
C VAL A 27 10.84 5.38 32.23
N GLY A 28 9.74 5.85 31.63
CA GLY A 28 9.00 7.03 32.08
C GLY A 28 9.26 8.31 31.29
N ASP A 29 10.20 8.30 30.35
CA ASP A 29 10.39 9.39 29.39
C ASP A 29 9.18 9.51 28.45
N ILE A 30 8.79 10.76 28.13
CA ILE A 30 7.82 11.05 27.06
C ILE A 30 8.59 11.15 25.75
N VAL A 31 8.39 10.20 24.85
CA VAL A 31 9.09 10.12 23.56
C VAL A 31 8.11 10.46 22.44
N GLU A 32 8.49 11.38 21.55
CA GLU A 32 7.69 11.70 20.37
C GLU A 32 8.03 10.72 19.23
N ILE A 33 7.04 9.94 18.79
CA ILE A 33 7.23 8.84 17.84
C ILE A 33 6.15 8.91 16.73
N HIS A 34 6.56 8.77 15.47
CA HIS A 34 5.70 8.59 14.28
C HIS A 34 6.19 7.35 13.51
N ARG A 35 5.53 6.16 13.56
CA ARG A 35 6.16 4.90 13.06
C ARG A 35 5.22 3.75 12.61
N ASP A 36 5.82 2.80 11.87
CA ASP A 36 5.27 1.55 11.27
C ASP A 36 5.87 0.28 11.93
N ASN A 37 5.09 -0.80 12.11
CA ASN A 37 5.43 -1.99 12.92
C ASN A 37 5.86 -3.24 12.12
N SER A 38 6.12 -3.10 10.82
CA SER A 38 6.38 -4.21 9.91
C SER A 38 7.48 -5.19 10.35
N SER A 39 8.50 -4.72 11.06
CA SER A 39 9.61 -5.54 11.59
C SER A 39 9.25 -6.48 12.75
N LEU A 40 8.14 -6.24 13.45
CA LEU A 40 7.74 -7.03 14.62
C LEU A 40 6.49 -7.86 14.38
N THR A 41 5.57 -7.37 13.55
CA THR A 41 4.31 -8.05 13.27
C THR A 41 4.30 -8.77 11.93
N GLY A 42 5.26 -8.48 11.04
CA GLY A 42 5.28 -9.01 9.67
C GLY A 42 4.16 -8.47 8.77
N GLU A 43 3.40 -7.48 9.24
CA GLU A 43 2.35 -6.77 8.52
C GLU A 43 2.96 -5.62 7.71
N SER A 44 2.63 -5.52 6.42
CA SER A 44 3.20 -4.50 5.53
C SER A 44 2.49 -3.15 5.58
N GLU A 45 1.30 -3.07 6.20
CA GLU A 45 0.52 -1.84 6.31
C GLU A 45 0.80 -1.08 7.61
N PRO A 46 1.00 0.25 7.56
CA PRO A 46 1.16 1.08 8.74
C PRO A 46 -0.03 0.95 9.71
N GLN A 47 0.22 0.49 10.92
CA GLN A 47 -0.83 0.33 11.93
C GLN A 47 -1.08 1.65 12.69
N ALA A 48 -2.30 2.16 12.63
CA ALA A 48 -2.72 3.35 13.38
C ALA A 48 -2.78 3.07 14.89
N ARG A 49 -2.01 3.83 15.68
CA ARG A 49 -1.97 3.74 17.14
C ARG A 49 -3.03 4.66 17.80
N ARG A 50 -3.48 4.30 19.01
CA ARG A 50 -4.48 5.02 19.82
C ARG A 50 -4.06 5.01 21.28
N ILE A 51 -4.52 5.97 22.08
CA ILE A 51 -4.25 5.99 23.53
C ILE A 51 -5.01 4.87 24.26
N GLU A 52 -6.15 4.47 23.71
CA GLU A 52 -7.03 3.45 24.26
C GLU A 52 -6.49 2.04 24.03
N TYR A 53 -6.66 1.17 25.03
CA TYR A 53 -6.41 -0.27 24.93
C TYR A 53 -7.40 -0.91 23.96
N THR A 54 -6.91 -1.72 23.01
CA THR A 54 -7.77 -2.27 21.93
C THR A 54 -7.74 -3.78 21.78
N SER A 55 -6.75 -4.50 22.36
CA SER A 55 -6.63 -5.96 22.25
C SER A 55 -5.90 -6.53 23.46
N ASP A 56 -6.22 -7.78 23.83
CA ASP A 56 -5.50 -8.56 24.84
C ASP A 56 -4.16 -9.09 24.32
N ASP A 57 -3.99 -9.18 22.99
CA ASP A 57 -2.68 -9.46 22.41
C ASP A 57 -1.84 -8.18 22.41
N ILE A 58 -0.71 -8.25 23.12
CA ILE A 58 0.27 -7.18 23.26
C ILE A 58 0.75 -6.71 21.88
N LEU A 59 0.98 -7.63 20.93
CA LEU A 59 1.48 -7.28 19.60
C LEU A 59 0.42 -6.57 18.74
N GLU A 60 -0.87 -6.81 19.00
CA GLU A 60 -1.98 -6.24 18.25
C GLU A 60 -2.58 -4.97 18.86
N THR A 61 -2.43 -4.74 20.18
CA THR A 61 -3.03 -3.57 20.84
C THR A 61 -2.44 -2.25 20.32
N ARG A 62 -3.30 -1.26 20.09
CA ARG A 62 -2.95 -0.01 19.41
C ARG A 62 -2.36 1.06 20.33
N ASN A 63 -2.31 0.82 21.63
CA ASN A 63 -1.73 1.74 22.61
C ASN A 63 -0.30 1.43 23.05
N LEU A 64 0.34 0.44 22.42
CA LEU A 64 1.74 0.11 22.63
C LEU A 64 2.55 0.32 21.36
N THR A 65 3.80 0.74 21.51
CA THR A 65 4.78 0.86 20.42
C THR A 65 6.04 0.10 20.81
N PHE A 66 6.62 -0.62 19.86
CA PHE A 66 7.72 -1.55 20.10
C PHE A 66 9.05 -1.01 19.60
N PHE A 67 10.10 -1.32 20.35
CA PHE A 67 11.47 -0.99 19.98
C PHE A 67 11.90 -1.79 18.73
N GLY A 68 12.46 -1.11 17.72
CA GLY A 68 12.82 -1.73 16.42
C GLY A 68 11.85 -1.44 15.27
N THR A 69 10.83 -0.63 15.51
CA THR A 69 9.89 -0.11 14.50
C THR A 69 10.47 1.16 13.85
N PHE A 70 10.68 1.16 12.53
CA PHE A 70 11.29 2.29 11.81
C PHE A 70 10.24 3.29 11.29
N ALA A 71 10.67 4.48 10.89
CA ALA A 71 9.87 5.41 10.07
C ALA A 71 10.47 5.29 8.69
N VAL A 72 9.60 5.30 7.71
CA VAL A 72 9.98 5.14 6.32
C VAL A 72 10.61 6.43 5.83
N GLU A 73 11.93 6.44 5.72
CA GLU A 73 12.64 7.18 4.68
C GLU A 73 13.70 6.23 4.10
N SER A 74 13.63 6.03 2.79
CA SER A 74 14.27 4.95 2.03
C SER A 74 15.79 5.11 1.87
N ILE A 75 16.55 4.03 2.01
CA ILE A 75 17.93 3.90 1.50
C ILE A 75 17.97 2.74 0.50
N GLU A 76 18.17 3.05 -0.79
CA GLU A 76 18.52 2.10 -1.84
C GLU A 76 20.05 1.98 -1.97
N ARG A 77 20.59 0.75 -2.10
CA ARG A 77 21.67 0.40 -3.06
C ARG A 77 22.17 -1.05 -2.92
N GLY A 78 22.16 -1.77 -4.04
CA GLY A 78 23.27 -2.63 -4.50
C GLY A 78 23.40 -4.03 -3.89
N ASN A 79 22.84 -5.03 -4.59
CA ASN A 79 22.97 -6.44 -4.24
C ASN A 79 24.33 -7.04 -4.68
N THR A 80 25.25 -7.14 -3.72
CA THR A 80 26.28 -8.18 -3.67
C THR A 80 26.40 -8.59 -2.21
N PRO A 81 26.19 -9.85 -1.82
CA PRO A 81 26.44 -10.28 -0.45
C PRO A 81 27.94 -10.13 -0.18
N LEU A 82 28.30 -9.16 0.68
CA LEU A 82 29.64 -9.09 1.23
C LEU A 82 29.80 -10.23 2.23
N ALA A 83 30.57 -11.24 1.87
CA ALA A 83 31.05 -12.22 2.84
C ALA A 83 32.20 -11.57 3.64
N GLU A 84 31.87 -10.97 4.77
CA GLU A 84 32.87 -10.36 5.67
C GLU A 84 33.67 -11.42 6.45
N ASN A 85 33.14 -12.65 6.57
CA ASN A 85 33.79 -13.76 7.27
C ASN A 85 33.83 -15.03 6.41
N LEU A 86 35.02 -15.59 6.20
CA LEU A 86 35.24 -16.80 5.42
C LEU A 86 34.55 -18.03 6.07
N GLU A 87 34.44 -18.07 7.40
CA GLU A 87 33.75 -19.14 8.15
C GLU A 87 32.23 -19.13 7.92
N ALA A 88 31.65 -17.96 7.64
CA ALA A 88 30.23 -17.85 7.32
C ALA A 88 29.88 -18.53 5.98
N ILE A 89 30.84 -18.58 5.04
CA ILE A 89 30.67 -19.25 3.73
C ILE A 89 30.54 -20.77 3.94
N GLU A 90 31.39 -21.36 4.79
CA GLU A 90 31.32 -22.78 5.13
C GLU A 90 30.03 -23.13 5.91
N THR A 91 29.59 -22.23 6.79
CA THR A 91 28.35 -22.38 7.56
C THR A 91 27.12 -22.40 6.64
N VAL A 92 27.05 -21.53 5.63
CA VAL A 92 25.96 -21.56 4.63
C VAL A 92 26.02 -22.85 3.80
N GLY A 93 27.21 -23.32 3.42
CA GLY A 93 27.40 -24.56 2.66
C GLY A 93 26.99 -25.83 3.40
N SER A 94 27.01 -25.81 4.74
CA SER A 94 26.61 -26.92 5.62
C SER A 94 25.23 -26.76 6.26
N THR A 95 24.50 -25.68 5.93
CA THR A 95 23.17 -25.41 6.48
C THR A 95 22.13 -26.36 5.86
N THR A 96 21.38 -27.06 6.70
CA THR A 96 20.28 -27.96 6.30
C THR A 96 18.89 -27.35 6.48
N VAL A 97 18.76 -26.28 7.27
CA VAL A 97 17.49 -25.58 7.53
C VAL A 97 17.71 -24.07 7.45
N ILE A 98 16.92 -23.39 6.60
CA ILE A 98 16.93 -21.94 6.46
C ILE A 98 15.66 -21.37 7.08
N CYS A 99 15.81 -20.54 8.11
CA CYS A 99 14.74 -19.73 8.65
C CYS A 99 14.81 -18.35 7.98
N ALA A 100 13.86 -18.05 7.10
CA ALA A 100 13.76 -16.76 6.43
C ALA A 100 12.56 -15.98 6.98
N ASP A 101 12.75 -14.69 7.24
CA ASP A 101 11.62 -13.79 7.45
C ASP A 101 10.83 -13.61 6.13
N LYS A 102 9.54 -13.33 6.22
CA LYS A 102 8.68 -13.13 5.05
C LYS A 102 8.88 -11.74 4.48
N THR A 103 8.66 -10.71 5.29
CA THR A 103 8.52 -9.33 4.80
C THR A 103 9.89 -8.68 4.61
N GLY A 104 10.22 -8.28 3.38
CA GLY A 104 11.51 -7.68 3.05
C GLY A 104 12.67 -8.67 2.88
N THR A 105 12.42 -9.98 3.07
CA THR A 105 13.38 -11.06 2.80
C THR A 105 12.85 -12.01 1.72
N LEU A 106 11.68 -12.64 1.92
CA LEU A 106 11.01 -13.42 0.86
C LEU A 106 10.19 -12.53 -0.07
N THR A 107 9.57 -11.48 0.46
CA THR A 107 8.78 -10.51 -0.31
C THR A 107 9.54 -9.21 -0.47
N GLN A 108 9.24 -8.47 -1.54
CA GLN A 108 9.91 -7.19 -1.84
C GLN A 108 9.51 -6.05 -0.90
N ASN A 109 8.71 -6.31 0.14
CA ASN A 109 8.08 -5.30 1.02
C ASN A 109 7.45 -4.14 0.23
N GLN A 110 6.87 -4.47 -0.93
CA GLN A 110 6.18 -3.54 -1.80
C GLN A 110 4.84 -4.16 -2.18
N MET A 111 3.77 -3.40 -1.98
CA MET A 111 2.43 -3.81 -2.41
C MET A 111 2.36 -3.75 -3.95
N SER A 112 1.85 -4.82 -4.56
CA SER A 112 1.62 -4.93 -6.00
C SER A 112 0.24 -5.50 -6.28
N VAL A 113 -0.40 -5.04 -7.36
CA VAL A 113 -1.63 -5.66 -7.85
C VAL A 113 -1.30 -7.07 -8.34
N ALA A 114 -2.11 -8.05 -7.95
CA ALA A 114 -1.87 -9.46 -8.26
C ALA A 114 -2.95 -10.06 -9.15
N HIS A 115 -4.20 -9.83 -8.78
CA HIS A 115 -5.36 -10.35 -9.49
C HIS A 115 -6.46 -9.30 -9.57
N MET A 116 -7.30 -9.41 -10.58
CA MET A 116 -8.51 -8.61 -10.74
C MET A 116 -9.70 -9.52 -10.97
N TRP A 117 -10.89 -9.03 -10.62
CA TRP A 117 -12.14 -9.69 -10.95
C TRP A 117 -13.01 -8.77 -11.80
N PHE A 118 -13.31 -9.21 -13.03
CA PHE A 118 -14.11 -8.49 -14.02
C PHE A 118 -14.75 -9.50 -14.98
N ASP A 119 -15.92 -9.20 -15.55
CA ASP A 119 -16.68 -10.12 -16.41
C ASP A 119 -16.84 -11.54 -15.84
N ASN A 120 -17.04 -11.65 -14.52
CA ASN A 120 -17.11 -12.94 -13.79
C ASN A 120 -15.83 -13.80 -13.83
N HIS A 121 -14.70 -13.24 -14.25
CA HIS A 121 -13.42 -13.94 -14.34
C HIS A 121 -12.38 -13.34 -13.41
N ILE A 122 -11.54 -14.20 -12.82
CA ILE A 122 -10.32 -13.77 -12.12
C ILE A 122 -9.19 -13.77 -13.15
N ILE A 123 -8.59 -12.61 -13.38
CA ILE A 123 -7.57 -12.40 -14.40
C ILE A 123 -6.25 -12.02 -13.72
N ASP A 124 -5.16 -12.62 -14.18
CA ASP A 124 -3.81 -12.50 -13.62
C ASP A 124 -3.02 -11.30 -14.17
N CYS A 125 -3.70 -10.35 -14.84
CA CYS A 125 -3.21 -9.09 -15.43
C CYS A 125 -3.15 -9.05 -16.97
N ASP A 126 -4.28 -8.76 -17.60
CA ASP A 126 -4.38 -8.14 -18.94
C ASP A 126 -5.75 -7.43 -18.97
N ILE A 127 -5.79 -6.10 -19.18
CA ILE A 127 -7.04 -5.32 -19.05
C ILE A 127 -7.48 -4.76 -20.39
N ASP A 128 -8.78 -4.93 -20.66
CA ASP A 128 -9.52 -4.10 -21.60
C ASP A 128 -10.16 -2.88 -20.89
N ASN A 129 -9.62 -1.71 -21.20
CA ASN A 129 -10.04 -0.30 -21.06
C ASN A 129 -10.91 0.22 -19.88
N ALA A 130 -11.99 -0.43 -19.45
CA ALA A 130 -12.97 0.20 -18.54
C ALA A 130 -12.50 0.26 -17.08
N LEU A 131 -12.00 -0.86 -16.54
CA LEU A 131 -11.47 -0.90 -15.17
C LEU A 131 -10.20 -0.04 -15.03
N ALA A 132 -9.38 -0.02 -16.09
CA ALA A 132 -8.16 0.77 -16.15
C ALA A 132 -8.45 2.28 -16.02
N ARG A 133 -9.55 2.76 -16.64
CA ARG A 133 -10.05 4.13 -16.48
C ARG A 133 -10.35 4.44 -15.02
N TYR A 134 -11.14 3.63 -14.34
CA TYR A 134 -11.56 3.88 -12.95
C TYR A 134 -10.39 3.86 -11.98
N ALA A 135 -9.51 2.86 -12.11
CA ALA A 135 -8.32 2.69 -11.28
C ALA A 135 -7.32 3.85 -11.45
N SER A 136 -7.22 4.39 -12.67
CA SER A 136 -6.34 5.53 -12.97
C SER A 136 -6.87 6.85 -12.42
N LEU A 137 -8.19 7.09 -12.48
CA LEU A 137 -8.81 8.36 -12.10
C LEU A 137 -9.01 8.49 -10.58
N CYS A 138 -9.53 7.45 -9.92
CA CYS A 138 -9.83 7.45 -8.49
C CYS A 138 -8.58 7.12 -7.67
N ASN A 139 -7.50 7.89 -7.84
CA ASN A 139 -6.22 7.63 -7.17
C ASN A 139 -5.45 8.95 -6.98
N THR A 140 -4.93 9.16 -5.76
CA THR A 140 -4.21 10.39 -5.39
C THR A 140 -2.71 10.29 -5.57
N ALA A 141 -2.15 9.07 -5.65
CA ALA A 141 -0.72 8.87 -5.82
C ALA A 141 -0.24 9.39 -7.18
N THR A 142 0.95 9.98 -7.21
CA THR A 142 1.64 10.45 -8.41
C THR A 142 3.10 10.02 -8.38
N PHE A 143 3.73 9.89 -9.55
CA PHE A 143 5.18 9.69 -9.61
C PHE A 143 5.90 10.98 -9.28
N LYS A 144 6.95 10.93 -8.46
CA LYS A 144 7.80 12.09 -8.22
C LYS A 144 8.50 12.51 -9.52
N ASP A 145 8.38 13.78 -9.88
CA ASP A 145 8.93 14.26 -11.14
C ASP A 145 10.41 14.64 -11.01
N ASN A 146 11.29 13.67 -11.19
CA ASN A 146 12.73 13.93 -11.31
C ASN A 146 13.40 13.02 -12.36
N PRO A 147 14.48 13.49 -13.02
CA PRO A 147 15.13 12.74 -14.10
C PRO A 147 15.61 11.35 -13.69
N SER A 148 16.16 11.22 -12.48
CA SER A 148 16.58 9.93 -11.92
C SER A 148 15.41 8.95 -11.81
N ASN A 149 14.24 9.40 -11.35
CA ASN A 149 13.07 8.56 -11.16
C ASN A 149 12.48 8.09 -12.49
N ARG A 150 12.41 8.98 -13.50
CA ARG A 150 11.92 8.63 -14.84
C ARG A 150 12.74 7.52 -15.50
N SER A 151 14.05 7.46 -15.21
CA SER A 151 14.96 6.43 -15.73
C SER A 151 14.82 5.06 -15.05
N ARG A 152 14.17 4.99 -13.88
CA ARG A 152 13.96 3.73 -13.16
C ARG A 152 12.83 2.91 -13.81
N PRO A 153 12.89 1.56 -13.71
CA PRO A 153 11.75 0.70 -14.01
C PRO A 153 10.50 1.14 -13.22
N ILE A 154 9.31 1.05 -13.80
CA ILE A 154 8.05 1.56 -13.21
C ILE A 154 7.85 1.06 -11.77
N ILE A 155 8.13 -0.21 -11.51
CA ILE A 155 7.97 -0.82 -10.19
C ILE A 155 8.88 -0.19 -9.12
N GLN A 156 10.05 0.33 -9.52
CA GLN A 156 11.04 0.99 -8.66
C GLN A 156 10.91 2.51 -8.65
N ARG A 157 9.96 3.08 -9.39
CA ARG A 157 9.74 4.53 -9.37
C ARG A 157 9.21 4.94 -8.01
N GLU A 158 9.75 6.04 -7.52
CA GLU A 158 9.26 6.73 -6.33
C GLU A 158 7.96 7.46 -6.65
N CYS A 159 7.01 7.31 -5.74
CA CYS A 159 5.73 7.98 -5.78
C CYS A 159 5.62 8.93 -4.59
N GLU A 160 4.73 9.90 -4.71
CA GLU A 160 4.29 10.80 -3.65
C GLU A 160 2.77 10.83 -3.63
N GLY A 161 2.20 11.06 -2.44
CA GLY A 161 0.76 10.96 -2.23
C GLY A 161 0.24 9.52 -2.26
N GLY A 162 -0.92 9.33 -1.63
CA GLY A 162 -1.59 8.04 -1.51
C GLY A 162 -0.94 7.04 -0.56
N ASP A 163 -1.66 5.95 -0.28
CA ASP A 163 -1.19 4.82 0.53
C ASP A 163 -0.49 3.74 -0.33
N ALA A 164 -0.03 2.67 0.32
CA ALA A 164 0.63 1.56 -0.35
C ALA A 164 -0.25 0.90 -1.45
N SER A 165 -1.57 0.84 -1.24
CA SER A 165 -2.51 0.30 -2.23
C SER A 165 -2.69 1.25 -3.42
N GLU A 166 -2.79 2.56 -3.18
CA GLU A 166 -2.84 3.56 -4.25
C GLU A 166 -1.58 3.57 -5.10
N ILE A 167 -0.41 3.45 -4.46
CA ILE A 167 0.88 3.36 -5.15
C ILE A 167 0.97 2.08 -6.00
N ALA A 168 0.51 0.95 -5.47
CA ALA A 168 0.48 -0.32 -6.20
C ALA A 168 -0.39 -0.21 -7.46
N ILE A 169 -1.60 0.35 -7.32
CA ILE A 169 -2.53 0.57 -8.43
C ILE A 169 -1.92 1.55 -9.44
N LEU A 170 -1.30 2.65 -9.00
CA LEU A 170 -0.68 3.63 -9.90
C LEU A 170 0.43 2.97 -10.75
N LYS A 171 1.36 2.25 -10.12
CA LYS A 171 2.45 1.56 -10.81
C LYS A 171 1.93 0.55 -11.82
N TYR A 172 0.89 -0.18 -11.44
CA TYR A 172 0.26 -1.16 -12.31
C TYR A 172 -0.45 -0.50 -13.51
N MET A 173 -1.22 0.58 -13.29
CA MET A 173 -1.88 1.33 -14.35
C MET A 173 -0.89 2.01 -15.29
N GLU A 174 0.23 2.52 -14.78
CA GLU A 174 1.31 3.10 -15.59
C GLU A 174 1.92 2.06 -16.53
N ALA A 175 2.03 0.80 -16.10
CA ALA A 175 2.53 -0.27 -16.96
C ALA A 175 1.58 -0.59 -18.13
N ILE A 176 0.27 -0.43 -17.94
CA ILE A 176 -0.76 -0.72 -18.97
C ILE A 176 -0.99 0.49 -19.88
N ILE A 177 -1.23 1.67 -19.30
CA ILE A 177 -1.64 2.88 -20.02
C ILE A 177 -0.43 3.69 -20.50
N SER A 178 0.78 3.36 -20.04
CA SER A 178 2.06 4.05 -20.30
C SER A 178 2.19 5.47 -19.73
N ASN A 179 1.11 6.23 -19.59
CA ASN A 179 1.15 7.57 -19.00
C ASN A 179 -0.18 7.95 -18.31
N VAL A 180 -0.29 7.61 -17.02
CA VAL A 180 -1.46 7.91 -16.20
C VAL A 180 -1.63 9.40 -15.97
N SER A 181 -0.54 10.18 -15.89
CA SER A 181 -0.60 11.63 -15.67
C SER A 181 -1.29 12.35 -16.84
N HIS A 182 -0.91 12.01 -18.07
CA HIS A 182 -1.56 12.50 -19.29
C HIS A 182 -3.00 12.01 -19.41
N TYR A 183 -3.28 10.77 -18.99
CA TYR A 183 -4.64 10.25 -18.96
C TYR A 183 -5.54 11.05 -18.00
N ARG A 184 -5.02 11.40 -16.82
CA ARG A 184 -5.71 12.25 -15.83
C ARG A 184 -5.88 13.69 -16.33
N SER A 185 -4.92 14.27 -17.05
CA SER A 185 -5.07 15.63 -17.58
C SER A 185 -6.18 15.75 -18.62
N LYS A 186 -6.48 14.66 -19.34
CA LYS A 186 -7.65 14.59 -20.25
C LYS A 186 -8.99 14.38 -19.53
N ASN A 187 -8.98 13.96 -18.27
CA ASN A 187 -10.17 13.69 -17.48
C ASN A 187 -10.12 14.55 -16.21
N ALA A 188 -10.33 15.85 -16.36
CA ALA A 188 -10.06 16.82 -15.29
C ALA A 188 -10.93 16.53 -14.06
N LYS A 189 -10.28 16.43 -12.89
CA LYS A 189 -10.95 16.19 -11.61
C LYS A 189 -11.64 17.48 -11.14
N ILE A 190 -12.95 17.42 -10.95
CA ILE A 190 -13.79 18.56 -10.54
C ILE A 190 -13.92 18.59 -9.03
N CYS A 191 -14.17 17.42 -8.43
CA CYS A 191 -14.23 17.28 -6.98
C CYS A 191 -13.78 15.88 -6.53
N GLU A 192 -13.40 15.80 -5.26
CA GLU A 192 -12.92 14.57 -4.63
C GLU A 192 -13.40 14.50 -3.19
N VAL A 193 -13.79 13.30 -2.77
CA VAL A 193 -13.98 12.91 -1.38
C VAL A 193 -12.89 11.92 -1.05
N GLN A 194 -11.95 12.34 -0.19
CA GLN A 194 -10.85 11.49 0.26
C GLN A 194 -11.38 10.30 1.08
N PHE A 195 -10.59 9.23 1.11
CA PHE A 195 -10.91 8.07 1.93
C PHE A 195 -11.03 8.47 3.41
N SER A 196 -12.12 8.04 4.04
CA SER A 196 -12.33 8.18 5.48
C SER A 196 -12.74 6.85 6.08
N SER A 197 -12.28 6.53 7.29
CA SER A 197 -12.67 5.31 8.01
C SER A 197 -14.17 5.26 8.33
N SER A 198 -14.84 6.40 8.43
CA SER A 198 -16.30 6.48 8.61
C SER A 198 -17.04 6.05 7.35
N ASN A 199 -16.63 6.59 6.20
CA ASN A 199 -17.31 6.37 4.91
C ASN A 199 -16.84 5.06 4.24
N ARG A 200 -15.59 4.67 4.45
CA ARG A 200 -14.91 3.49 3.87
C ARG A 200 -14.87 3.47 2.35
N TYR A 201 -14.91 4.64 1.71
CA TYR A 201 -14.71 4.82 0.28
C TYR A 201 -14.01 6.16 -0.01
N GLN A 202 -13.39 6.24 -1.17
CA GLN A 202 -12.90 7.44 -1.85
C GLN A 202 -13.70 7.61 -3.15
N LEU A 203 -14.00 8.85 -3.50
CA LEU A 203 -14.78 9.18 -4.69
C LEU A 203 -14.21 10.41 -5.38
N SER A 204 -14.29 10.45 -6.71
CA SER A 204 -13.95 11.64 -7.49
C SER A 204 -14.88 11.79 -8.69
N ILE A 205 -15.11 13.04 -9.10
CA ILE A 205 -15.93 13.40 -10.25
C ILE A 205 -15.04 14.07 -11.28
N HIS A 206 -15.16 13.63 -12.54
CA HIS A 206 -14.32 14.08 -13.64
C HIS A 206 -15.16 14.61 -14.80
N SER A 207 -14.69 15.68 -15.44
CA SER A 207 -15.11 15.98 -16.80
C SER A 207 -14.34 15.07 -17.76
N THR A 208 -15.07 14.40 -18.63
CA THR A 208 -14.47 13.46 -19.59
C THR A 208 -14.19 14.17 -20.90
N TYR A 209 -13.13 13.77 -21.60
CA TYR A 209 -12.86 14.27 -22.95
C TYR A 209 -13.78 13.66 -24.02
N ASP A 210 -14.44 12.54 -23.69
CA ASP A 210 -15.48 11.96 -24.54
C ASP A 210 -16.54 13.05 -24.80
N GLN A 211 -17.10 13.13 -26.02
CA GLN A 211 -18.04 14.18 -26.46
C GLN A 211 -19.41 14.17 -25.72
N ASP A 212 -19.42 13.61 -24.53
CA ASP A 212 -20.55 13.50 -23.63
C ASP A 212 -20.48 14.65 -22.62
N GLU A 213 -21.54 15.44 -22.52
CA GLU A 213 -21.63 16.56 -21.58
C GLU A 213 -21.79 16.11 -20.11
N ARG A 214 -21.89 14.79 -19.88
CA ARG A 214 -22.05 14.22 -18.55
C ARG A 214 -20.74 14.16 -17.78
N TYR A 215 -20.85 14.27 -16.46
CA TYR A 215 -19.73 14.04 -15.55
C TYR A 215 -19.59 12.56 -15.20
N LEU A 216 -18.35 12.08 -15.14
CA LEU A 216 -18.03 10.72 -14.71
C LEU A 216 -17.71 10.71 -13.21
N LEU A 217 -18.48 9.96 -12.45
CA LEU A 217 -18.21 9.67 -11.04
C LEU A 217 -17.50 8.32 -10.91
N VAL A 218 -16.36 8.31 -10.23
CA VAL A 218 -15.59 7.10 -9.94
C VAL A 218 -15.39 6.93 -8.43
N MET A 219 -15.58 5.71 -7.94
CA MET A 219 -15.47 5.39 -6.51
C MET A 219 -14.64 4.13 -6.30
N LYS A 220 -13.82 4.11 -5.26
CA LYS A 220 -13.16 2.91 -4.75
C LYS A 220 -13.28 2.84 -3.23
N GLY A 221 -13.16 1.65 -2.65
CA GLY A 221 -13.27 1.52 -1.20
C GLY A 221 -13.45 0.10 -0.74
N ALA A 222 -13.89 -0.04 0.51
CA ALA A 222 -14.17 -1.33 1.09
C ALA A 222 -15.25 -2.05 0.26
N SER A 223 -14.94 -3.27 -0.08
CA SER A 223 -15.67 -4.09 -1.04
C SER A 223 -17.18 -4.18 -0.74
N LYS A 224 -17.54 -4.45 0.52
CA LYS A 224 -18.92 -4.45 1.02
C LYS A 224 -19.61 -3.09 0.98
N THR A 225 -18.87 -2.00 1.09
CA THR A 225 -19.42 -0.63 1.03
C THR A 225 -19.78 -0.27 -0.41
N ILE A 226 -18.88 -0.57 -1.36
CA ILE A 226 -19.11 -0.32 -2.78
C ILE A 226 -20.33 -1.08 -3.26
N LEU A 227 -20.40 -2.39 -2.99
CA LEU A 227 -21.52 -3.22 -3.44
C LEU A 227 -22.90 -2.80 -2.91
N LYS A 228 -22.97 -2.15 -1.74
CA LYS A 228 -24.24 -1.64 -1.20
C LYS A 228 -24.77 -0.45 -2.00
N ASN A 229 -23.89 0.28 -2.67
CA ASN A 229 -24.21 1.48 -3.44
C ASN A 229 -24.34 1.19 -4.95
N CYS A 230 -24.23 -0.07 -5.37
CA CYS A 230 -24.35 -0.49 -6.78
C CYS A 230 -25.70 -1.16 -7.03
N SER A 231 -26.46 -0.65 -7.99
CA SER A 231 -27.68 -1.28 -8.53
C SER A 231 -27.43 -2.12 -9.77
N THR A 232 -26.30 -1.87 -10.45
CA THR A 232 -25.94 -2.45 -11.74
C THR A 232 -24.48 -2.93 -11.73
N ILE A 233 -24.15 -3.82 -12.65
CA ILE A 233 -22.81 -4.34 -12.89
C ILE A 233 -22.52 -4.29 -14.39
N TYR A 234 -21.28 -4.01 -14.76
CA TYR A 234 -20.82 -4.01 -16.14
C TYR A 234 -20.24 -5.39 -16.47
N VAL A 235 -20.83 -6.07 -17.45
CA VAL A 235 -20.45 -7.42 -17.90
C VAL A 235 -20.47 -7.46 -19.43
N ASP A 236 -19.38 -7.92 -20.05
CA ASP A 236 -19.26 -8.09 -21.51
C ASP A 236 -19.67 -6.84 -22.30
N GLY A 237 -19.27 -5.66 -21.82
CA GLY A 237 -19.56 -4.38 -22.46
C GLY A 237 -20.95 -3.78 -22.17
N CYS A 238 -21.80 -4.49 -21.41
CA CYS A 238 -23.17 -4.09 -21.12
C CYS A 238 -23.40 -3.84 -19.62
N GLU A 239 -24.22 -2.84 -19.30
CA GLU A 239 -24.69 -2.62 -17.94
C GLU A 239 -25.95 -3.46 -17.69
N ILE A 240 -25.90 -4.32 -16.68
CA ILE A 240 -26.98 -5.23 -16.28
C ILE A 240 -27.32 -5.07 -14.80
N GLU A 241 -28.51 -5.52 -14.39
CA GLU A 241 -28.94 -5.44 -13.00
C GLU A 241 -28.06 -6.29 -12.07
N PHE A 242 -27.62 -5.69 -10.96
CA PHE A 242 -26.83 -6.39 -9.95
C PHE A 242 -27.72 -7.21 -9.01
N ASN A 243 -28.17 -8.35 -9.51
CA ASN A 243 -29.07 -9.25 -8.80
C ASN A 243 -28.35 -10.19 -7.80
N LYS A 244 -29.12 -11.06 -7.12
CA LYS A 244 -28.60 -12.04 -6.15
C LYS A 244 -27.61 -13.04 -6.74
N PHE A 245 -27.72 -13.35 -8.04
CA PHE A 245 -26.78 -14.24 -8.72
C PHE A 245 -25.40 -13.58 -8.79
N TRP A 246 -25.33 -12.34 -9.28
CA TRP A 246 -24.06 -11.59 -9.37
C TRP A 246 -23.41 -11.35 -8.01
N LYS A 247 -24.22 -11.10 -6.99
CA LYS A 247 -23.72 -11.00 -5.62
C LYS A 247 -23.03 -12.28 -5.14
N ARG A 248 -23.59 -13.46 -5.44
CA ARG A 248 -22.97 -14.76 -5.09
C ARG A 248 -21.68 -15.00 -5.86
N GLN A 249 -21.66 -14.68 -7.15
CA GLN A 249 -20.46 -14.79 -7.98
C GLN A 249 -19.32 -13.92 -7.44
N TYR A 250 -19.64 -12.68 -7.10
CA TYR A 250 -18.69 -11.78 -6.44
C TYR A 250 -18.18 -12.36 -5.12
N GLU A 251 -19.06 -12.85 -4.24
CA GLU A 251 -18.69 -13.38 -2.93
C GLU A 251 -17.78 -14.63 -3.06
N ALA A 252 -18.05 -15.47 -4.06
CA ALA A 252 -17.20 -16.61 -4.38
C ALA A 252 -15.79 -16.16 -4.82
N ALA A 253 -15.70 -15.22 -5.76
CA ALA A 253 -14.42 -14.68 -6.22
C ALA A 253 -13.64 -13.97 -5.10
N PHE A 254 -14.32 -13.18 -4.26
CA PHE A 254 -13.71 -12.52 -3.10
C PHE A 254 -13.11 -13.53 -2.10
N ASN A 255 -13.82 -14.62 -1.84
CA ASN A 255 -13.35 -15.69 -0.97
C ASN A 255 -12.20 -16.50 -1.58
N GLU A 256 -12.16 -16.63 -2.90
CA GLU A 256 -11.03 -17.25 -3.60
C GLU A 256 -9.78 -16.36 -3.53
N LEU A 257 -9.93 -15.08 -3.88
CA LEU A 257 -8.83 -14.10 -3.88
C LEU A 257 -8.23 -13.90 -2.49
N SER A 258 -9.04 -13.90 -1.43
CA SER A 258 -8.56 -13.82 -0.04
C SER A 258 -7.75 -15.04 0.42
N LYS A 259 -7.83 -16.17 -0.31
CA LYS A 259 -7.06 -17.39 -0.02
C LYS A 259 -5.82 -17.52 -0.90
N LYS A 260 -5.77 -16.85 -2.05
CA LYS A 260 -4.58 -16.83 -2.91
C LYS A 260 -3.47 -16.05 -2.20
N LYS A 261 -2.37 -16.74 -1.90
CA LYS A 261 -1.11 -16.13 -1.50
C LYS A 261 -0.25 -16.02 -2.77
N ASN A 262 0.25 -14.82 -3.04
CA ASN A 262 1.29 -14.61 -4.06
C ASN A 262 2.59 -15.30 -3.65
#